data_AF-A0A524PP21-F1
#
_entry.id   AF-A0A524PP21-F1
#
_cell.length_a   1.000
_cell.length_b   1.000
_cell.length_c   1.000
_cell.angle_alpha   90.00
_cell.angle_beta   90.00
_cell.angle_gamma   90.00
#
_symmetry.space_group_name_H-M   'P 1'
#
loop_
_entity.id
_entity.type
_entity.pdbx_description
1 polymer ?
#
loop_
_entity_poly.entity_id
_entity_poly.type
_entity_poly.pdbx_seq_one_letter_code
_entity_poly.pdbx_strand_id
1 'polypeptide(L)'
;MARKQDVRSMFDSIAWRYDFLNHFLSFGTDFLWRRKAVKEIGKRISPGLILDVATGTCDLAIASLRLKPVKVTGVDISQRMLEEGRKKVYRKNLQGRIEL
;
A
#
# COMPACT_ATOMS: atom_id res chain seq x y z
N MET A 1 -6.62 -20.69 15.97
CA MET A 1 -5.69 -19.58 15.67
C MET A 1 -4.99 -19.92 14.35
N ALA A 2 -5.27 -19.20 13.26
CA ALA A 2 -4.56 -19.43 11.99
C ALA A 2 -3.07 -19.15 12.18
N ARG A 3 -2.18 -20.07 11.77
CA ARG A 3 -0.73 -19.86 11.89
C ARG A 3 -0.29 -18.81 10.87
N LYS A 4 0.77 -18.06 11.15
CA LYS A 4 1.29 -17.00 10.25
C LYS A 4 1.52 -17.48 8.81
N GLN A 5 1.85 -18.75 8.61
CA GLN A 5 2.00 -19.37 7.30
C GLN A 5 0.69 -19.47 6.52
N ASP A 6 -0.43 -19.76 7.18
CA ASP A 6 -1.75 -19.90 6.55
C ASP A 6 -2.25 -18.55 6.04
N VAL A 7 -1.96 -17.47 6.79
CA VAL A 7 -2.33 -16.10 6.39
C VAL A 7 -1.50 -15.66 5.19
N ARG A 8 -0.19 -15.94 5.18
CA ARG A 8 0.69 -15.60 4.04
C ARG A 8 0.24 -16.31 2.77
N SER A 9 -0.01 -17.62 2.82
CA SER A 9 -0.40 -18.41 1.64
C SER A 9 -1.73 -17.97 1.06
N MET A 10 -2.71 -17.61 1.90
CA MET A 10 -3.98 -17.05 1.47
C MET A 10 -3.77 -15.75 0.68
N PHE A 11 -3.00 -14.79 1.20
CA PHE A 11 -2.74 -13.52 0.51
C PHE A 11 -1.94 -13.71 -0.78
N ASP A 12 -0.96 -14.60 -0.78
CA ASP A 12 -0.18 -14.95 -1.97
C ASP A 12 -1.06 -15.50 -3.12
N SER A 13 -2.14 -16.22 -2.79
CA SER A 13 -3.06 -16.78 -3.79
C SER A 13 -3.93 -15.71 -4.48
N ILE A 14 -4.21 -14.60 -3.78
CA ILE A 14 -5.10 -13.54 -4.25
C ILE A 14 -4.38 -12.25 -4.68
N ALA A 15 -3.06 -12.12 -4.48
CA ALA A 15 -2.31 -10.88 -4.72
C ALA A 15 -2.62 -10.21 -6.08
N TRP A 16 -2.68 -10.99 -7.16
CA TRP A 16 -2.95 -10.49 -8.52
C TRP A 16 -4.37 -9.91 -8.73
N ARG A 17 -5.34 -10.33 -7.91
CA ARG A 17 -6.73 -9.84 -7.91
C ARG A 17 -7.07 -9.02 -6.69
N TYR A 18 -6.13 -8.85 -5.76
CA TYR A 18 -6.42 -8.30 -4.45
C TYR A 18 -6.99 -6.89 -4.58
N ASP A 19 -6.34 -6.01 -5.33
CA ASP A 19 -6.81 -4.64 -5.53
C ASP A 19 -8.19 -4.60 -6.16
N PHE A 20 -8.42 -5.43 -7.18
CA PHE A 20 -9.72 -5.53 -7.84
C PHE A 20 -10.81 -5.97 -6.85
N LEU A 21 -10.57 -7.03 -6.08
CA LEU A 21 -11.50 -7.52 -5.08
C LEU A 21 -11.72 -6.49 -3.98
N ASN A 22 -10.67 -5.81 -3.54
CA ASN A 22 -10.74 -4.84 -2.47
C ASN A 22 -11.55 -3.61 -2.91
N HIS A 23 -11.35 -3.11 -4.12
CA HIS A 23 -12.16 -2.03 -4.70
C HIS A 23 -13.60 -2.45 -4.96
N PHE A 24 -13.82 -3.68 -5.45
CA PHE A 24 -15.15 -4.19 -5.75
C PHE A 24 -15.96 -4.39 -4.46
N LEU A 25 -15.39 -5.09 -3.47
CA LEU A 25 -16.04 -5.38 -2.19
C LEU A 25 -16.21 -4.12 -1.33
N SER A 26 -15.29 -3.14 -1.43
CA SER A 26 -15.43 -1.86 -0.75
C SER A 26 -16.44 -0.93 -1.43
N PHE A 27 -16.96 -1.29 -2.60
CA PHE A 27 -17.68 -0.37 -3.49
C PHE A 27 -16.90 0.95 -3.74
N GLY A 28 -15.57 0.87 -3.83
CA GLY A 28 -14.66 2.00 -4.03
C GLY A 28 -14.46 2.90 -2.80
N THR A 29 -15.03 2.57 -1.64
CA THR A 29 -14.88 3.39 -0.42
C THR A 29 -13.45 3.40 0.11
N ASP A 30 -12.65 2.39 -0.20
CA ASP A 30 -11.26 2.28 0.21
C ASP A 30 -10.39 3.45 -0.30
N PHE A 31 -10.71 4.01 -1.48
CA PHE A 31 -10.08 5.25 -1.96
C PHE A 31 -10.36 6.46 -1.07
N LEU A 32 -11.60 6.58 -0.56
CA LEU A 32 -12.01 7.68 0.31
C LEU A 32 -11.30 7.57 1.66
N TRP A 33 -11.22 6.37 2.22
CA TRP A 33 -10.52 6.12 3.47
C TRP A 33 -9.03 6.46 3.38
N ARG A 34 -8.33 6.03 2.33
CA ARG A 34 -6.92 6.40 2.11
C ARG A 34 -6.73 7.90 1.99
N ARG A 35 -7.57 8.58 1.20
CA ARG A 35 -7.52 10.05 1.05
C ARG A 35 -7.76 10.76 2.37
N LYS A 36 -8.71 10.30 3.17
CA LYS A 36 -9.01 10.86 4.50
C LYS A 36 -7.83 10.66 5.44
N ALA A 37 -7.28 9.46 5.54
CA ALA A 37 -6.12 9.17 6.38
C ALA A 37 -4.92 10.08 6.05
N VAL A 38 -4.56 10.17 4.77
CA VAL A 38 -3.48 11.06 4.31
C VAL A 38 -3.78 12.52 4.63
N LYS A 39 -5.02 12.98 4.42
CA LYS A 39 -5.42 14.36 4.75
C LYS A 39 -5.27 14.66 6.25
N GLU A 40 -5.70 13.75 7.12
CA GLU A 40 -5.59 13.95 8.57
C GLU A 40 -4.13 13.98 9.05
N ILE A 41 -3.25 13.16 8.46
CA ILE A 41 -1.80 13.23 8.72
C ILE A 41 -1.25 14.60 8.31
N GLY A 42 -1.57 15.06 7.10
CA GLY A 42 -1.08 16.32 6.55
C GLY A 42 -1.56 17.58 7.28
N LYS A 43 -2.63 17.49 8.08
CA LYS A 43 -3.05 18.58 8.98
C LYS A 43 -2.14 18.71 10.21
N ARG A 44 -1.44 17.65 10.59
CA ARG A 44 -0.66 17.57 11.83
C ARG A 44 0.83 17.69 11.58
N ILE A 45 1.33 17.07 10.52
CA ILE A 45 2.76 16.99 10.21
C ILE A 45 3.02 17.02 8.71
N SER A 46 4.25 17.39 8.34
CA SER A 46 4.79 17.26 6.99
C SER A 46 5.98 16.29 7.01
N PRO A 47 5.74 14.97 6.95
CA PRO A 47 6.78 13.98 7.18
C PRO A 47 7.80 13.95 6.02
N GLY A 48 9.09 13.95 6.36
CA GLY A 48 10.16 13.74 5.38
C GLY A 48 10.27 12.27 4.94
N LEU A 49 9.99 11.32 5.84
CA LEU A 49 10.04 9.88 5.57
C LEU A 49 8.74 9.22 6.07
N ILE A 50 8.26 8.20 5.36
CA ILE A 50 7.06 7.44 5.71
C ILE A 50 7.37 5.94 5.65
N LEU A 51 6.95 5.20 6.69
CA LEU A 51 6.91 3.74 6.69
C LEU A 51 5.45 3.28 6.64
N ASP A 52 5.08 2.53 5.61
CA ASP A 52 3.76 1.93 5.43
C ASP A 52 3.83 0.43 5.79
N VAL A 53 3.22 0.05 6.91
CA VAL A 53 3.28 -1.31 7.47
C VAL A 53 2.07 -2.11 7.03
N ALA A 54 2.29 -3.33 6.55
CA ALA A 54 1.29 -4.12 5.84
C ALA A 54 0.76 -3.36 4.62
N THR A 55 1.70 -2.87 3.80
CA THR A 55 1.42 -1.99 2.65
C THR A 55 0.63 -2.70 1.54
N GLY A 56 0.57 -4.04 1.56
CA GLY A 56 -0.02 -4.84 0.50
C GLY A 56 0.62 -4.51 -0.85
N THR A 57 -0.22 -4.12 -1.80
CA THR A 57 0.18 -3.71 -3.16
C THR A 57 0.51 -2.21 -3.26
N CYS A 58 0.81 -1.55 -2.13
CA CYS A 58 1.34 -0.18 -2.04
C CYS A 58 0.34 0.98 -2.30
N ASP A 59 -0.99 0.77 -2.24
CA ASP A 59 -1.94 1.85 -2.54
C ASP A 59 -1.94 2.99 -1.52
N LEU A 60 -1.74 2.71 -0.23
CA LEU A 60 -1.65 3.77 0.79
C LEU A 60 -0.31 4.51 0.71
N ALA A 61 0.80 3.79 0.56
CA ALA A 61 2.11 4.38 0.27
C ALA A 61 2.11 5.29 -0.96
N ILE A 62 1.40 4.93 -2.04
CA ILE A 62 1.24 5.83 -3.21
C ILE A 62 0.38 7.05 -2.83
N ALA A 63 -0.73 6.85 -2.11
CA ALA A 63 -1.58 7.96 -1.69
C ALA A 63 -0.87 8.96 -0.78
N SER A 64 0.05 8.49 0.06
CA SER A 64 0.80 9.31 1.02
C SER A 64 1.79 10.27 0.36
N LEU A 65 2.18 10.03 -0.90
CA LEU A 65 3.02 10.97 -1.68
C LEU A 65 2.41 12.36 -1.82
N ARG A 66 1.09 12.52 -1.61
CA ARG A 66 0.42 13.84 -1.52
C ARG A 66 0.95 14.72 -0.39
N LEU A 67 1.54 14.11 0.65
CA LEU A 67 2.22 14.81 1.74
C LEU A 67 3.61 15.33 1.34
N LYS A 68 4.06 15.02 0.12
CA LYS A 68 5.38 15.34 -0.42
C LYS A 68 6.56 14.87 0.47
N PRO A 69 6.54 13.61 0.98
CA PRO A 69 7.70 13.07 1.70
C PRO A 69 8.88 12.92 0.74
N VAL A 70 10.10 12.94 1.26
CA VAL A 70 11.31 12.60 0.50
C VAL A 70 11.21 11.16 0.00
N LYS A 71 10.88 10.20 0.88
CA LYS A 71 10.78 8.77 0.56
C LYS A 71 9.67 8.08 1.35
N VAL A 72 9.07 7.06 0.74
CA VAL A 72 8.13 6.14 1.37
C VAL A 72 8.69 4.73 1.28
N THR A 73 8.71 4.00 2.38
CA THR A 73 9.07 2.58 2.43
C THR A 73 7.83 1.80 2.81
N GLY A 74 7.44 0.82 2.01
CA GLY A 74 6.36 -0.11 2.32
C GLY A 74 6.92 -1.47 2.70
N VAL A 75 6.33 -2.10 3.72
CA VAL A 75 6.70 -3.46 4.13
C VAL A 75 5.46 -4.34 4.21
N ASP A 76 5.59 -5.58 3.75
CA ASP A 76 4.54 -6.58 3.84
C ASP A 76 5.13 -7.97 4.11
N ILE A 77 4.33 -8.84 4.72
CA ILE A 77 4.72 -10.23 4.97
C ILE A 77 4.59 -11.07 3.69
N SER A 78 3.73 -10.70 2.75
CA SER A 78 3.54 -11.39 1.48
C SER A 78 4.49 -10.84 0.42
N GLN A 79 5.39 -11.71 -0.08
CA GLN A 79 6.29 -11.34 -1.17
C GLN A 79 5.52 -11.06 -2.46
N ARG A 80 4.44 -11.80 -2.74
CA ARG A 80 3.63 -11.58 -3.94
C ARG A 80 2.90 -10.22 -3.91
N MET A 81 2.45 -9.76 -2.75
CA MET A 81 1.90 -8.41 -2.61
C MET A 81 2.94 -7.34 -2.92
N LEU A 82 4.17 -7.50 -2.41
CA LEU A 82 5.28 -6.60 -2.70
C LEU A 82 5.67 -6.64 -4.19
N GLU A 83 5.68 -7.81 -4.83
CA GLU A 83 5.93 -7.94 -6.28
C GLU A 83 4.91 -7.16 -7.11
N GLU A 84 3.62 -7.30 -6.81
CA GLU A 84 2.56 -6.51 -7.47
C GLU A 84 2.70 -5.02 -7.17
N GLY A 85 3.04 -4.67 -5.92
CA GLY A 85 3.39 -3.31 -5.52
C GLY A 85 4.55 -2.73 -6.34
N ARG A 86 5.65 -3.47 -6.53
CA ARG A 86 6.80 -3.05 -7.34
C ARG A 86 6.40 -2.82 -8.79
N LYS A 87 5.61 -3.72 -9.39
CA LYS A 87 5.06 -3.53 -10.74
C LYS A 87 4.21 -2.26 -10.83
N LYS A 88 3.39 -1.97 -9.80
CA LYS A 88 2.55 -0.76 -9.72
C LYS A 88 3.39 0.51 -9.58
N VAL A 89 4.41 0.50 -8.71
CA VAL A 89 5.37 1.59 -8.50
C VAL A 89 6.13 1.90 -9.79
N TYR A 90 6.64 0.88 -10.47
CA TYR A 90 7.34 1.02 -11.75
C TYR A 90 6.45 1.62 -12.84
N ARG A 91 5.23 1.08 -13.04
CA ARG A 91 4.25 1.60 -14.01
C ARG A 91 3.87 3.08 -13.77
N LYS A 92 3.96 3.55 -12.53
CA LYS A 92 3.69 4.94 -12.15
C LYS A 92 4.94 5.83 -12.12
N ASN A 93 6.11 5.30 -12.47
CA ASN A 93 7.41 5.98 -12.40
C ASN A 93 7.75 6.50 -10.98
N LEU A 94 7.46 5.70 -9.95
CA LEU A 94 7.63 6.07 -8.54
C LEU A 94 8.81 5.37 -7.85
N GLN A 95 9.64 4.60 -8.57
CA GLN A 95 10.74 3.80 -8.02
C GLN A 95 11.82 4.62 -7.30
N GLY A 96 11.97 5.91 -7.61
CA GLY A 96 12.88 6.82 -6.89
C GLY A 96 12.29 7.42 -5.62
N ARG A 97 11.00 7.20 -5.35
CA ARG A 97 10.26 7.78 -4.23
C ARG A 97 9.67 6.73 -3.30
N ILE A 98 9.40 5.54 -3.81
CA ILE A 98 8.83 4.42 -3.07
C ILE A 98 9.77 3.23 -3.14
N GLU A 99 10.11 2.68 -1.98
CA GLU A 99 10.79 1.41 -1.81
C GLU A 99 9.82 0.39 -1.20
N LEU A 100 9.83 -0.83 -1.72
CA LEU A 100 9.05 -1.97 -1.28
C LEU A 100 9.98 -3.16 -1.03
#